data_AF-A0A9E4D9U9-F1
#
_entry.id   AF-A0A9E4D9U9-F1
#
_cell.length_a   1.000
_cell.length_b   1.000
_cell.length_c   1.000
_cell.angle_alpha   90.00
_cell.angle_beta   90.00
_cell.angle_gamma   90.00
#
_symmetry.space_group_name_H-M   'P 1'
#
loop_
_entity.id
_entity.type
_entity.pdbx_description
1 polymer ?
#
loop_
_entity_poly.entity_id
_entity_poly.type
_entity_poly.pdbx_seq_one_letter_code
_entity_poly.pdbx_strand_id
1 'polypeptide(L)'
;FVGGQNIGGYAQDGKWEHRTGVGMPLGAPATIMPCKDGHVWMLALEPGQWNGLVEVMGNPDWAQIDLFQDMFQRAQNADMIYPLIEEWTMQHSKWEIMEKCQAAGAPVAAVFTVAEVQAHPHLEARDYFVDVDHPVLGTVRTLGAPFKLPASPGGPHAPAPLLGQHDDEVERELEAFEQQQGGAH
;
A
#
# COMPACT_ATOMS: atom_id res chain seq x y z
N PHE A 1 -12.76 -15.78 -6.70
CA PHE A 1 -11.67 -14.80 -6.49
C PHE A 1 -11.63 -13.93 -7.72
N VAL A 2 -12.21 -12.74 -7.63
CA VAL A 2 -12.40 -11.84 -8.78
C VAL A 2 -11.17 -10.95 -8.85
N GLY A 3 -10.34 -11.13 -9.88
CA GLY A 3 -9.21 -10.25 -10.14
C GLY A 3 -7.89 -10.95 -10.40
N GLY A 4 -7.47 -10.94 -11.66
CA GLY A 4 -6.05 -10.91 -12.05
C GLY A 4 -5.27 -12.20 -11.85
N GLN A 5 -4.76 -12.74 -12.96
CA GLN A 5 -3.50 -13.49 -13.06
C GLN A 5 -3.12 -14.31 -11.82
N ASN A 6 -3.92 -15.32 -11.51
CA ASN A 6 -3.58 -16.28 -10.47
C ASN A 6 -3.58 -17.69 -11.06
N ILE A 7 -2.89 -18.59 -10.36
CA ILE A 7 -2.69 -19.97 -10.81
C ILE A 7 -4.02 -20.68 -11.06
N GLY A 8 -5.06 -20.32 -10.29
CA GLY A 8 -6.41 -20.90 -10.43
C GLY A 8 -7.07 -20.51 -11.75
N GLY A 9 -7.05 -19.22 -12.09
CA GLY A 9 -7.59 -18.73 -13.36
C GLY A 9 -6.85 -19.30 -14.58
N TYR A 10 -5.51 -19.35 -14.53
CA TYR A 10 -4.73 -19.98 -15.60
C TYR A 10 -5.03 -21.47 -15.76
N ALA A 11 -5.10 -22.21 -14.64
CA ALA A 11 -5.41 -23.64 -14.67
C ALA A 11 -6.82 -23.95 -15.21
N GLN A 12 -7.78 -23.04 -15.00
CA GLN A 12 -9.16 -23.18 -15.49
C GLN A 12 -9.29 -22.81 -16.97
N ASP A 13 -8.77 -21.65 -17.36
CA ASP A 13 -9.08 -21.06 -18.67
C ASP A 13 -7.94 -21.22 -19.68
N GLY A 14 -6.73 -21.63 -19.25
CA GLY A 14 -5.53 -21.72 -20.08
C GLY A 14 -5.04 -20.37 -20.62
N LYS A 15 -5.64 -19.27 -20.15
CA LYS A 15 -5.36 -17.92 -20.63
C LYS A 15 -4.35 -17.23 -19.74
N TRP A 16 -3.26 -16.79 -20.37
CA TRP A 16 -2.29 -15.89 -19.80
C TRP A 16 -2.56 -14.48 -20.31
N GLU A 17 -2.95 -13.58 -19.41
CA GLU A 17 -3.13 -12.17 -19.76
C GLU A 17 -1.81 -11.40 -19.66
N HIS A 18 -1.70 -10.28 -20.37
CA HIS A 18 -0.52 -9.42 -20.36
C HIS A 18 -0.70 -8.28 -19.35
N ARG A 19 0.39 -7.56 -19.03
CA ARG A 19 0.35 -6.39 -18.13
C ARG A 19 -0.71 -5.38 -18.62
N THR A 20 -1.68 -5.06 -17.77
CA THR A 20 -2.79 -4.12 -18.08
C THR A 20 -2.51 -2.67 -17.66
N GLY A 21 -1.36 -2.41 -17.03
CA GLY A 21 -1.00 -1.09 -16.50
C GLY A 21 -1.66 -0.83 -15.13
N VAL A 22 -2.01 0.43 -14.86
CA VAL A 22 -2.73 0.86 -13.65
C VAL A 22 -4.22 0.67 -13.89
N GLY A 23 -4.73 -0.55 -13.72
CA GLY A 23 -6.15 -0.81 -13.95
C GLY A 23 -6.54 -2.26 -13.74
N MET A 24 -7.60 -2.48 -12.97
CA MET A 24 -8.24 -3.79 -12.88
C MET A 24 -9.20 -3.96 -14.07
N PRO A 25 -9.03 -4.98 -14.92
CA PRO A 25 -9.79 -5.09 -16.18
C PRO A 25 -11.26 -5.49 -16.01
N LEU A 26 -11.64 -6.02 -14.84
CA LEU A 26 -12.96 -6.64 -14.62
C LEU A 26 -14.00 -5.69 -14.02
N GLY A 27 -13.65 -4.44 -13.71
CA GLY A 27 -14.58 -3.48 -13.12
C GLY A 27 -13.97 -2.09 -13.04
N ALA A 28 -14.80 -1.05 -13.11
CA ALA A 28 -14.35 0.33 -13.00
C ALA A 28 -15.26 1.16 -12.07
N PRO A 29 -14.74 2.27 -11.51
CA PRO A 29 -13.32 2.65 -11.51
C PRO A 29 -12.49 1.77 -10.56
N ALA A 30 -11.31 1.35 -11.04
CA ALA A 30 -10.34 0.55 -10.30
C ALA A 30 -8.93 0.83 -10.82
N THR A 31 -8.39 2.02 -10.51
CA THR A 31 -7.19 2.55 -11.14
C THR A 31 -6.48 3.59 -10.26
N ILE A 32 -5.33 4.07 -10.74
CA ILE A 32 -4.63 5.23 -10.21
C ILE A 32 -4.98 6.44 -11.08
N MET A 33 -5.56 7.48 -10.49
CA MET A 33 -5.94 8.72 -11.17
C MET A 33 -5.00 9.86 -10.77
N PRO A 34 -4.60 10.74 -11.71
CA PRO A 34 -3.90 11.96 -11.36
C PRO A 34 -4.83 12.93 -10.62
N CYS A 35 -4.25 13.80 -9.81
CA CYS A 35 -4.95 14.87 -9.10
C CYS A 35 -4.03 16.08 -8.96
N LYS A 36 -4.52 17.15 -8.33
CA LYS A 36 -3.84 18.45 -8.26
C LYS A 36 -2.38 18.39 -7.79
N ASP A 37 -2.06 17.49 -6.86
CA ASP A 37 -0.75 17.39 -6.21
C ASP A 37 -0.17 15.95 -6.19
N GLY A 38 -0.58 15.12 -7.15
CA GLY A 38 -0.05 13.76 -7.28
C GLY A 38 -1.09 12.80 -7.84
N HIS A 39 -1.31 11.68 -7.15
CA HIS A 39 -2.24 10.65 -7.59
C HIS A 39 -3.05 10.09 -6.42
N VAL A 40 -4.19 9.50 -6.75
CA VAL A 40 -5.00 8.67 -5.85
C VAL A 40 -5.20 7.30 -6.47
N TRP A 41 -5.17 6.25 -5.67
CA TRP A 41 -5.71 4.95 -6.06
C TRP A 41 -7.18 4.90 -5.65
N MET A 42 -8.07 4.52 -6.58
CA MET A 42 -9.50 4.43 -6.33
C MET A 42 -10.07 3.08 -6.73
N LEU A 43 -11.07 2.64 -5.97
CA LEU A 43 -11.84 1.43 -6.21
C LEU A 43 -13.31 1.68 -5.84
N ALA A 44 -14.18 1.82 -6.85
CA ALA A 44 -15.62 2.01 -6.66
C ALA A 44 -16.43 1.04 -7.53
N LEU A 45 -16.36 -0.24 -7.20
CA LEU A 45 -16.97 -1.32 -7.96
C LEU A 45 -18.43 -1.55 -7.55
N GLU A 46 -18.63 -1.76 -6.24
CA GLU A 46 -19.96 -2.05 -5.70
C GLU A 46 -20.86 -0.80 -5.71
N PRO A 47 -22.19 -0.97 -5.81
CA PRO A 47 -23.13 0.16 -5.92
C PRO A 47 -22.96 1.22 -4.82
N GLY A 48 -22.73 0.81 -3.57
CA GLY A 48 -22.52 1.74 -2.47
C GLY A 48 -21.24 2.58 -2.62
N GLN A 49 -20.17 1.97 -3.15
CA GLN A 49 -18.90 2.67 -3.39
C GLN A 49 -19.03 3.66 -4.56
N TRP A 50 -19.72 3.24 -5.63
CA TRP A 50 -20.02 4.09 -6.78
C TRP A 50 -20.87 5.30 -6.37
N ASN A 51 -21.95 5.06 -5.62
CA ASN A 51 -22.83 6.13 -5.15
C ASN A 51 -22.09 7.13 -4.26
N GLY A 52 -21.22 6.65 -3.35
CA GLY A 52 -20.39 7.53 -2.52
C GLY A 52 -19.44 8.39 -3.34
N LEU A 53 -18.82 7.83 -4.38
CA LEU A 53 -17.97 8.60 -5.31
C LEU A 53 -18.79 9.65 -6.07
N VAL A 54 -19.96 9.28 -6.60
CA VAL A 54 -20.86 10.19 -7.33
C VAL A 54 -21.35 11.32 -6.46
N GLU A 55 -21.71 11.05 -5.20
CA GLU A 55 -22.13 12.05 -4.23
C GLU A 55 -21.02 13.08 -3.98
N VAL A 56 -19.78 12.60 -3.76
CA VAL A 56 -18.61 13.46 -3.52
C VAL A 56 -18.26 14.32 -4.75
N MET A 57 -18.53 13.83 -5.96
CA MET A 57 -18.41 14.60 -7.20
C MET A 57 -19.55 15.60 -7.43
N GLY A 58 -20.52 15.68 -6.52
CA GLY A 58 -21.65 16.61 -6.60
C GLY A 58 -22.81 16.10 -7.47
N ASN A 59 -22.96 14.79 -7.61
CA ASN A 59 -24.03 14.14 -8.40
C ASN A 59 -24.10 14.62 -9.85
N PRO A 60 -23.00 14.54 -10.62
CA PRO A 60 -23.01 15.01 -12.01
C PRO A 60 -23.99 14.20 -12.87
N ASP A 61 -24.67 14.87 -13.81
CA ASP A 61 -25.70 14.25 -14.66
C ASP A 61 -25.18 13.04 -15.45
N TRP A 62 -23.92 13.10 -15.90
CA TRP A 62 -23.30 11.99 -16.63
C TRP A 62 -23.28 10.71 -15.81
N ALA A 63 -23.14 10.79 -14.48
CA ALA A 63 -23.07 9.62 -13.61
C ALA A 63 -24.41 8.87 -13.50
N GLN A 64 -25.51 9.48 -13.95
CA GLN A 64 -26.86 8.87 -13.96
C GLN A 64 -27.15 8.10 -15.25
N ILE A 65 -26.27 8.16 -16.25
CA ILE A 65 -26.40 7.40 -17.49
C ILE A 65 -26.39 5.90 -17.14
N ASP A 66 -27.35 5.14 -17.70
CA ASP A 66 -27.50 3.69 -17.45
C ASP A 66 -26.20 2.90 -17.62
N LEU A 67 -25.36 3.33 -18.58
CA LEU A 67 -24.04 2.77 -18.86
C LEU A 67 -23.11 2.78 -17.64
N PHE A 68 -23.26 3.74 -16.73
CA PHE A 68 -22.42 3.88 -15.55
C PHE A 68 -23.01 3.29 -14.28
N GLN A 69 -24.20 2.68 -14.34
CA GLN A 69 -24.82 2.04 -13.17
C GLN A 69 -24.26 0.64 -12.88
N ASP A 70 -23.68 -0.03 -13.89
CA ASP A 70 -23.06 -1.35 -13.76
C ASP A 70 -21.53 -1.27 -13.88
N MET A 71 -20.80 -1.94 -12.99
CA MET A 71 -19.33 -1.85 -12.94
C MET A 71 -18.63 -2.46 -14.16
N PHE A 72 -19.23 -3.49 -14.78
CA PHE A 72 -18.67 -4.12 -15.97
C PHE A 72 -18.89 -3.23 -17.19
N GLN A 73 -20.06 -2.59 -17.28
CA GLN A 73 -20.32 -1.57 -18.29
C GLN A 73 -19.38 -0.37 -18.12
N ARG A 74 -19.17 0.13 -16.88
CA ARG A 74 -18.15 1.16 -16.63
C ARG A 74 -16.76 0.73 -17.12
N ALA A 75 -16.37 -0.53 -16.90
CA ALA A 75 -15.07 -1.04 -17.33
C ALA A 75 -14.92 -1.14 -18.85
N GLN A 76 -15.97 -1.60 -19.54
CA GLN A 76 -16.01 -1.66 -21.01
C GLN A 76 -15.94 -0.26 -21.65
N ASN A 77 -16.31 0.78 -20.90
CA ASN A 77 -16.39 2.16 -21.32
C ASN A 77 -15.46 3.06 -20.49
N ALA A 78 -14.33 2.49 -20.05
CA ALA A 78 -13.35 3.14 -19.20
C ALA A 78 -12.77 4.42 -19.82
N ASP A 79 -12.62 4.42 -21.14
CA ASP A 79 -12.17 5.55 -21.95
C ASP A 79 -13.12 6.75 -21.88
N MET A 80 -14.41 6.53 -21.62
CA MET A 80 -15.39 7.60 -21.43
C MET A 80 -15.46 8.08 -19.97
N ILE A 81 -15.39 7.17 -19.00
CA ILE A 81 -15.62 7.53 -17.59
C ILE A 81 -14.39 8.13 -16.91
N TYR A 82 -13.19 7.65 -17.21
CA TYR A 82 -11.98 8.11 -16.52
C TYR A 82 -11.68 9.59 -16.78
N PRO A 83 -11.80 10.15 -17.99
CA PRO A 83 -11.63 11.59 -18.19
C PRO A 83 -12.62 12.44 -17.37
N LEU A 84 -13.85 11.98 -17.19
CA LEU A 84 -14.87 12.68 -16.40
C LEU A 84 -14.53 12.68 -14.90
N ILE A 85 -14.02 11.54 -14.39
CA ILE A 85 -13.52 11.44 -13.02
C ILE A 85 -12.24 12.30 -12.86
N GLU A 86 -11.36 12.29 -13.86
CA GLU A 86 -10.10 13.05 -13.85
C GLU A 86 -10.34 14.56 -13.77
N GLU A 87 -11.34 15.06 -14.49
CA GLU A 87 -11.72 16.48 -14.42
C GLU A 87 -12.02 16.92 -12.98
N TRP A 88 -12.65 16.04 -12.20
CA TRP A 88 -12.92 16.28 -10.79
C TRP A 88 -11.67 16.09 -9.91
N THR A 89 -10.90 15.01 -10.09
CA THR A 89 -9.71 14.74 -9.26
C THR A 89 -8.64 15.82 -9.44
N MET A 90 -8.52 16.43 -10.62
CA MET A 90 -7.58 17.52 -10.88
C MET A 90 -7.92 18.83 -10.14
N GLN A 91 -9.11 18.96 -9.57
CA GLN A 91 -9.52 20.14 -8.79
C GLN A 91 -9.17 20.04 -7.30
N HIS A 92 -8.78 18.85 -6.83
CA HIS A 92 -8.59 18.55 -5.41
C HIS A 92 -7.22 17.95 -5.12
N SER A 93 -6.72 18.15 -3.91
CA SER A 93 -5.52 17.44 -3.46
C SER A 93 -5.82 15.96 -3.22
N LYS A 94 -4.80 15.11 -3.29
CA LYS A 94 -4.94 13.67 -2.98
C LYS A 94 -5.47 13.41 -1.57
N TRP A 95 -5.12 14.26 -0.61
CA TRP A 95 -5.62 14.19 0.77
C TRP A 95 -7.12 14.53 0.84
N GLU A 96 -7.54 15.63 0.22
CA GLU A 96 -8.95 16.02 0.17
C GLU A 96 -9.82 14.94 -0.49
N ILE A 97 -9.34 14.38 -1.61
CA ILE A 97 -10.04 13.30 -2.32
C ILE A 97 -10.18 12.08 -1.41
N MET A 98 -9.08 11.63 -0.81
CA MET A 98 -9.05 10.48 0.09
C MET A 98 -10.06 10.64 1.23
N GLU A 99 -10.03 11.78 1.93
CA GLU A 99 -10.91 12.05 3.08
C GLU A 99 -12.39 12.11 2.67
N LYS A 100 -12.72 12.86 1.62
CA LYS A 100 -14.10 12.97 1.13
C LYS A 100 -14.68 11.63 0.70
N CYS A 101 -13.93 10.87 -0.11
CA CYS A 101 -14.38 9.59 -0.62
C CYS A 101 -14.55 8.56 0.50
N GLN A 102 -13.59 8.47 1.44
CA GLN A 102 -13.71 7.55 2.57
C GLN A 102 -14.89 7.89 3.48
N ALA A 103 -15.15 9.18 3.72
CA ALA A 103 -16.33 9.62 4.47
C ALA A 103 -17.65 9.23 3.80
N ALA A 104 -17.68 9.14 2.46
CA ALA A 104 -18.83 8.70 1.67
C ALA A 104 -18.86 7.18 1.40
N GLY A 105 -17.95 6.39 2.00
CA GLY A 105 -17.91 4.94 1.83
C GLY A 105 -17.30 4.47 0.50
N ALA A 106 -16.61 5.35 -0.23
CA ALA A 106 -15.88 5.03 -1.44
C ALA A 106 -14.38 4.79 -1.13
N PRO A 107 -13.84 3.57 -1.38
CA PRO A 107 -12.42 3.26 -1.18
C PRO A 107 -11.52 4.06 -2.11
N VAL A 108 -10.90 5.11 -1.58
CA VAL A 108 -9.88 5.90 -2.26
C VAL A 108 -8.74 6.17 -1.29
N ALA A 109 -7.50 6.10 -1.78
CA ALA A 109 -6.29 6.33 -1.01
C ALA A 109 -5.34 7.24 -1.76
N ALA A 110 -4.72 8.19 -1.06
CA ALA A 110 -3.67 9.01 -1.63
C ALA A 110 -2.42 8.17 -1.94
N VAL A 111 -1.78 8.43 -3.07
CA VAL A 111 -0.47 7.85 -3.38
C VAL A 111 0.60 8.71 -2.70
N PHE A 112 1.14 8.19 -1.61
CA PHE A 112 2.14 8.90 -0.81
C PHE A 112 3.57 8.70 -1.34
N THR A 113 4.33 9.78 -1.32
CA THR A 113 5.78 9.77 -1.44
C THR A 113 6.42 9.27 -0.15
N VAL A 114 7.70 8.87 -0.20
CA VAL A 114 8.45 8.46 0.99
C VAL A 114 8.47 9.55 2.07
N ALA A 115 8.62 10.82 1.67
CA ALA A 115 8.61 11.96 2.60
C ALA A 115 7.26 12.11 3.32
N GLU A 116 6.15 11.90 2.60
CA GLU A 116 4.80 11.94 3.20
C GLU A 116 4.54 10.74 4.09
N VAL A 117 5.00 9.55 3.70
CA VAL A 117 4.92 8.34 4.54
C VAL A 117 5.68 8.55 5.84
N GLN A 118 6.89 9.12 5.79
CA GLN A 118 7.69 9.43 6.98
C GLN A 118 6.96 10.38 7.94
N ALA A 119 6.18 11.33 7.43
CA ALA A 119 5.43 12.30 8.22
C ALA A 119 3.96 11.91 8.48
N HIS A 120 3.55 10.68 8.13
CA HIS A 120 2.14 10.31 8.13
C HIS A 120 1.58 10.16 9.55
N PRO A 121 0.49 10.87 9.93
CA PRO A 121 -0.01 10.87 11.32
C PRO A 121 -0.34 9.49 11.88
N HIS A 122 -0.92 8.60 11.05
CA HIS A 122 -1.23 7.23 11.47
C HIS A 122 0.03 6.39 11.77
N LEU A 123 1.14 6.61 11.06
CA LEU A 123 2.38 5.86 11.28
C LEU A 123 3.12 6.40 12.51
N GLU A 124 3.08 7.72 12.72
CA GLU A 124 3.58 8.36 13.94
C GLU A 124 2.83 7.85 15.18
N ALA A 125 1.49 7.88 15.15
CA ALA A 125 0.65 7.42 16.27
C ALA A 125 0.80 5.92 16.60
N ARG A 126 1.46 5.15 15.73
CA ARG A 126 1.71 3.70 15.90
C ARG A 126 3.16 3.40 16.25
N ASP A 127 3.99 4.41 16.50
CA ASP A 127 5.44 4.26 16.70
C ASP A 127 6.04 3.36 15.59
N TYR A 128 5.67 3.64 14.33
CA TYR A 128 6.10 2.81 13.21
C TYR A 128 7.55 3.08 12.85
N PHE A 129 7.98 4.34 12.92
CA PHE A 129 9.38 4.70 12.77
C PHE A 129 10.07 4.72 14.13
N VAL A 130 11.31 4.23 14.17
CA VAL A 130 12.12 4.16 15.38
C VAL A 130 13.48 4.78 15.14
N ASP A 131 14.02 5.42 16.16
CA ASP A 131 15.36 6.00 16.12
C ASP A 131 16.36 5.02 16.75
N VAL A 132 17.50 4.83 16.10
CA VAL A 132 18.55 3.90 16.53
C VAL A 132 19.90 4.60 16.48
N ASP A 133 20.67 4.52 17.57
CA ASP A 133 22.00 5.11 17.65
C ASP A 133 23.04 4.23 16.98
N HIS A 134 23.51 4.65 15.80
CA HIS A 134 24.54 3.94 15.03
C HIS A 134 25.94 4.51 15.32
N PRO A 135 26.96 3.67 15.61
CA PRO A 135 28.27 4.12 16.07
C PRO A 135 28.99 5.07 15.10
N VAL A 136 28.70 4.98 13.80
CA VAL A 136 29.31 5.82 12.74
C VAL A 136 28.38 6.91 12.22
N LEU A 137 27.07 6.67 12.21
CA LEU A 137 26.10 7.54 11.51
C LEU A 137 25.36 8.47 12.47
N GLY A 138 25.57 8.31 13.79
CA GLY A 138 24.77 8.95 14.81
C GLY A 138 23.37 8.32 14.89
N THR A 139 22.39 9.10 15.36
CA THR A 139 20.99 8.65 15.44
C THR A 139 20.39 8.55 14.04
N VAL A 140 19.91 7.37 13.68
CA VAL A 140 19.28 7.07 12.38
C VAL A 140 17.82 6.68 12.61
N ARG A 141 16.91 7.31 11.87
CA ARG A 141 15.49 6.94 11.85
C ARG A 141 15.25 5.82 10.83
N THR A 142 14.64 4.73 11.28
CA THR A 142 14.39 3.53 10.46
C THR A 142 12.98 2.97 10.68
N LEU A 143 12.63 1.92 9.94
CA LEU A 143 11.37 1.21 10.09
C LEU A 143 11.40 0.31 11.34
N GLY A 144 10.35 0.40 12.14
CA GLY A 144 10.08 -0.51 13.24
C GLY A 144 9.42 -1.81 12.78
N ALA A 145 8.85 -2.56 13.73
CA ALA A 145 8.15 -3.79 13.42
C ALA A 145 6.86 -3.53 12.61
N PRO A 146 6.63 -4.26 11.50
CA PRO A 146 5.38 -4.16 10.75
C PRO A 146 4.16 -4.67 11.53
N PHE A 147 4.38 -5.51 12.54
CA PHE A 147 3.36 -6.05 13.42
C PHE A 147 3.64 -5.67 14.87
N LYS A 148 2.61 -5.28 15.61
CA LYS A 148 2.70 -4.99 17.04
C LYS A 148 2.15 -6.19 17.82
N LEU A 149 3.06 -6.96 18.44
CA LEU A 149 2.73 -8.13 19.24
C LEU A 149 3.08 -7.82 20.71
N PRO A 150 2.10 -7.54 21.59
CA PRO A 150 2.39 -7.08 22.95
C PRO A 150 3.27 -8.03 23.77
N ALA A 151 3.15 -9.35 23.57
CA ALA A 151 3.94 -10.35 24.27
C ALA A 151 5.33 -10.60 23.64
N SER A 152 5.59 -10.08 22.44
CA SER A 152 6.87 -10.21 21.74
C SER A 152 7.06 -8.99 20.83
N PRO A 153 7.42 -7.83 21.41
CA PRO A 153 7.66 -6.62 20.64
C PRO A 153 8.81 -6.89 19.65
N GLY A 154 8.52 -6.85 18.35
CA GLY A 154 9.55 -6.99 17.33
C GLY A 154 10.24 -5.66 17.01
N GLY A 155 11.08 -5.68 15.98
CA GLY A 155 11.74 -4.49 15.44
C GLY A 155 13.22 -4.40 15.85
N PRO A 156 13.95 -3.40 15.35
CA PRO A 156 15.35 -3.23 15.68
C PRO A 156 15.50 -2.75 17.13
N HIS A 157 16.37 -3.43 17.90
CA HIS A 157 16.76 -3.05 19.26
C HIS A 157 18.16 -2.41 19.31
N ALA A 158 18.92 -2.52 18.23
CA ALA A 158 20.29 -2.04 18.07
C ALA A 158 20.52 -1.72 16.58
N PRO A 159 21.54 -0.90 16.23
CA PRO A 159 21.93 -0.68 14.85
C PRO A 159 22.40 -1.99 14.19
N ALA A 160 22.44 -1.99 12.86
CA ALA A 160 23.15 -3.04 12.14
C ALA A 160 24.63 -3.07 12.60
N PRO A 161 25.22 -4.27 12.79
CA PRO A 161 26.60 -4.37 13.23
C PRO A 161 27.56 -3.83 12.17
N LEU A 162 28.68 -3.27 12.63
CA LEU A 162 29.81 -2.97 11.75
C LEU A 162 30.43 -4.27 11.23
N LEU A 163 31.16 -4.16 10.12
CA LEU A 163 31.94 -5.28 9.61
C LEU A 163 32.93 -5.74 10.68
N GLY A 164 32.86 -7.03 11.05
CA GLY A 164 33.72 -7.64 12.06
C GLY A 164 33.39 -7.31 13.51
N GLN A 165 32.28 -6.61 13.79
CA GLN A 165 31.95 -6.14 15.15
C GLN A 165 31.86 -7.27 16.20
N HIS A 166 31.50 -8.47 15.78
CA HIS A 166 31.27 -9.62 16.66
C HIS A 166 32.28 -10.76 16.44
N ASP A 167 33.32 -10.57 15.63
CA ASP A 167 34.24 -11.65 15.26
C ASP A 167 34.89 -12.28 16.51
N ASP A 168 35.53 -11.46 17.36
CA ASP A 168 36.16 -11.93 18.60
C ASP A 168 35.15 -12.57 19.60
N GLU A 169 33.90 -12.12 19.58
CA GLU A 169 32.84 -12.67 20.45
C GLU A 169 32.44 -14.07 19.99
N VAL A 170 32.18 -14.22 18.69
CA VAL A 170 31.81 -15.50 18.07
C VAL A 170 32.97 -16.49 18.15
N GLU A 171 34.21 -16.06 17.93
CA GLU A 171 35.39 -16.93 18.07
C GLU A 171 35.51 -17.49 19.50
N ARG A 172 35.33 -16.66 20.54
CA ARG A 172 35.33 -17.12 21.94
C ARG A 172 34.18 -18.08 22.24
N GLU A 173 32.99 -17.83 21.71
CA GLU A 173 31.84 -18.73 21.90
C GLU A 173 32.07 -20.10 21.25
N LEU A 174 32.67 -20.12 20.06
CA LEU A 174 33.04 -21.36 19.37
C LEU A 174 34.08 -22.16 20.16
N GLU A 175 35.15 -21.52 20.62
CA GLU A 175 36.18 -22.17 21.45
C GLU A 175 35.58 -22.77 22.74
N ALA A 176 34.67 -22.05 23.41
CA ALA A 176 33.99 -22.52 24.61
C ALA A 176 33.06 -23.72 24.34
N PHE A 177 32.35 -23.69 23.20
CA PHE A 177 31.50 -24.80 22.76
C PHE A 177 32.33 -26.07 22.45
N GLU A 178 33.47 -25.91 21.77
CA GLU A 178 34.38 -27.02 21.45
C GLU A 178 34.98 -27.66 22.70
N GLN A 179 35.37 -26.86 23.70
CA GLN A 179 35.87 -27.37 24.98
C GLN A 179 34.81 -28.16 25.76
N GLN A 180 33.53 -27.78 25.67
CA GLN A 180 32.43 -28.54 26.28
C GLN A 180 32.17 -29.88 25.58
N GLN A 181 32.33 -29.96 24.26
CA GLN A 181 32.18 -31.21 23.52
C GLN A 181 33.41 -32.12 23.59
N GLY A 182 34.61 -31.55 23.64
CA GLY A 182 35.88 -32.27 23.72
C GLY A 182 36.16 -32.94 25.07
N GLY A 183 35.37 -32.65 26.12
CA GLY A 183 35.46 -33.29 27.44
C GLY A 183 34.66 -34.59 27.58
N ALA A 184 34.01 -35.09 26.52
CA ALA A 184 33.17 -36.29 26.55
C ALA A 184 33.84 -37.58 25.99
N HIS A 185 35.18 -37.63 25.96
CA HIS A 185 35.93 -38.83 25.57
C HIS A 185 36.85 -39.33 26.69
#